data_AF-A0AAJ6YP53-F1
#
_entry.id   AF-A0AAJ6YP53-F1
#
_cell.length_a   1.000
_cell.length_b   1.000
_cell.length_c   1.000
_cell.angle_alpha   90.00
_cell.angle_beta   90.00
_cell.angle_gamma   90.00
#
_symmetry.space_group_name_H-M   'P 1'
#
loop_
_entity.id
_entity.type
_entity.pdbx_description
1 polymer ?
#
loop_
_entity_poly.entity_id
_entity_poly.type
_entity_poly.pdbx_seq_one_letter_code
_entity_poly.pdbx_strand_id
1 'polypeptide(L)'
;MTMEEVRETIDIDKIDLSNNLVFIEEHHNADANFVLHAIISHCRDKNHGICFVLFHNTFSHFYNVGMKLGYNLNQLQGSNTRIVEPLNIIYKNIQNENNAYCTNNKAPEFNIKNKRIRLMI
;
A
#
# COMPACT_ATOMS: atom_id res chain seq x y z
N MET A 1 -21.86 -5.68 -6.32
CA MET A 1 -21.45 -5.76 -4.90
C MET A 1 -20.69 -4.50 -4.55
N THR A 2 -21.17 -3.71 -3.60
CA THR A 2 -20.49 -2.49 -3.13
C THR A 2 -19.49 -2.84 -2.02
N MET A 3 -18.58 -1.91 -1.69
CA MET A 3 -17.66 -2.15 -0.57
C MET A 3 -18.35 -2.18 0.80
N GLU A 4 -19.51 -1.55 0.90
CA GLU A 4 -20.37 -1.61 2.08
C GLU A 4 -20.88 -3.05 2.29
N GLU A 5 -21.45 -3.66 1.25
CA GLU A 5 -21.94 -5.04 1.29
C GLU A 5 -20.83 -6.05 1.63
N VAL A 6 -19.62 -5.86 1.08
CA VAL A 6 -18.47 -6.72 1.40
C VAL A 6 -18.11 -6.60 2.87
N ARG A 7 -18.04 -5.38 3.41
CA ARG A 7 -17.67 -5.12 4.80
C ARG A 7 -18.66 -5.73 5.78
N GLU A 8 -19.95 -5.58 5.52
CA GLU A 8 -21.01 -6.20 6.31
C GLU A 8 -20.92 -7.73 6.26
N THR A 9 -20.60 -8.30 5.10
CA THR A 9 -20.49 -9.76 4.92
C THR A 9 -19.33 -10.37 5.72
N ILE A 10 -18.21 -9.66 5.81
CA ILE A 10 -17.03 -10.10 6.59
C ILE A 10 -17.02 -9.51 8.03
N ASP A 11 -18.10 -8.84 8.43
CA ASP A 11 -18.31 -8.18 9.73
C ASP A 11 -17.20 -7.19 10.16
N ILE A 12 -16.43 -6.65 9.22
CA ILE A 12 -15.27 -5.81 9.55
C ILE A 12 -15.65 -4.43 10.10
N ASP A 13 -16.90 -4.01 9.88
CA ASP A 13 -17.49 -2.82 10.47
C ASP A 13 -17.91 -3.01 11.93
N LYS A 14 -18.04 -4.26 12.41
CA LYS A 14 -18.50 -4.63 13.75
C LYS A 14 -17.37 -5.01 14.70
N ILE A 15 -16.15 -5.19 14.19
CA ILE A 15 -14.99 -5.65 14.96
C ILE A 15 -14.04 -4.48 15.21
N ASP A 16 -13.53 -4.35 16.43
CA ASP A 16 -12.43 -3.44 16.72
C ASP A 16 -11.10 -4.08 16.31
N LEU A 17 -10.46 -3.50 15.29
CA LEU A 17 -9.16 -3.93 14.79
C LEU A 17 -7.97 -3.25 15.51
N SER A 18 -8.23 -2.41 16.52
CA SER A 18 -7.18 -1.74 17.27
C SER A 18 -6.24 -2.74 17.95
N ASN A 19 -4.92 -2.50 17.83
CA ASN A 19 -3.85 -3.35 18.39
C ASN A 19 -3.88 -4.84 17.97
N ASN A 20 -4.62 -5.19 16.92
CA ASN A 20 -4.72 -6.55 16.43
C ASN A 20 -3.85 -6.77 15.18
N LEU A 21 -3.29 -7.97 15.06
CA LEU A 21 -2.66 -8.44 13.84
C LEU A 21 -3.65 -9.33 13.10
N VAL A 22 -4.04 -8.92 11.89
CA VAL A 22 -4.87 -9.73 10.99
C VAL A 22 -3.97 -10.36 9.95
N PHE A 23 -4.02 -11.69 9.85
CA PHE A 23 -3.32 -12.45 8.81
C PHE A 23 -4.34 -12.86 7.73
N ILE A 24 -4.03 -12.53 6.48
CA ILE A 24 -4.84 -12.89 5.32
C ILE A 24 -3.95 -13.70 4.39
N GLU A 25 -4.37 -14.93 4.11
CA GLU A 25 -3.69 -15.83 3.18
C GLU A 25 -4.52 -15.96 1.89
N GLU A 26 -3.86 -15.79 0.76
CA GLU A 26 -4.45 -16.00 -0.56
C GLU A 26 -3.97 -17.36 -1.11
N HIS A 27 -4.91 -18.26 -1.39
CA HIS A 27 -4.63 -19.53 -2.04
C HIS A 27 -4.61 -19.41 -3.56
N HIS A 28 -4.03 -20.40 -4.24
CA HIS A 28 -3.98 -20.42 -5.69
C HIS A 28 -5.38 -20.29 -6.32
N ASN A 29 -5.49 -19.42 -7.34
CA ASN A 29 -6.74 -19.05 -8.01
C ASN A 29 -7.78 -18.31 -7.14
N ALA A 30 -7.40 -17.84 -5.94
CA ALA A 30 -8.18 -16.87 -5.17
C ALA A 30 -7.64 -15.44 -5.39
N ASP A 31 -8.41 -14.44 -4.97
CA ASP A 31 -8.00 -13.04 -4.92
C ASP A 31 -8.40 -12.48 -3.56
N ALA A 32 -7.43 -12.14 -2.72
CA ALA A 32 -7.67 -11.56 -1.39
C ALA A 32 -7.75 -10.03 -1.43
N ASN A 33 -7.57 -9.39 -2.59
CA ASN A 33 -7.60 -7.93 -2.70
C ASN A 33 -8.96 -7.35 -2.30
N PHE A 34 -10.07 -8.07 -2.47
CA PHE A 34 -11.39 -7.58 -2.02
C PHE A 34 -11.43 -7.36 -0.49
N VAL A 35 -10.77 -8.23 0.29
CA VAL A 35 -10.66 -8.11 1.75
C VAL A 35 -9.80 -6.88 2.10
N LEU A 36 -8.68 -6.69 1.38
CA LEU A 36 -7.85 -5.51 1.54
C LEU A 36 -8.63 -4.23 1.24
N HIS A 37 -9.39 -4.20 0.14
CA HIS A 37 -10.27 -3.07 -0.21
C HIS A 37 -11.34 -2.81 0.86
N ALA A 38 -11.87 -3.87 1.52
CA ALA A 38 -12.81 -3.74 2.64
C ALA A 38 -12.17 -3.08 3.86
N ILE A 39 -10.97 -3.54 4.25
CA ILE A 39 -10.19 -2.94 5.34
C ILE A 39 -9.85 -1.48 5.02
N ILE A 40 -9.34 -1.21 3.82
CA ILE A 40 -8.91 0.13 3.42
C ILE A 40 -10.08 1.11 3.41
N SER A 41 -11.23 0.71 2.86
CA SER A 41 -12.43 1.55 2.86
C SER A 41 -12.96 1.78 4.28
N HIS A 42 -12.92 0.77 5.15
CA HIS A 42 -13.25 0.93 6.57
C HIS A 42 -12.34 1.96 7.27
N CYS A 43 -11.01 1.79 7.15
CA CYS A 43 -10.04 2.71 7.74
C CYS A 43 -10.22 4.14 7.22
N ARG A 44 -10.52 4.31 5.92
CA ARG A 44 -10.84 5.61 5.33
C ARG A 44 -12.05 6.26 5.98
N ASP A 45 -13.16 5.53 6.10
CA ASP A 45 -14.42 6.09 6.62
C ASP A 45 -14.30 6.48 8.10
N LYS A 46 -13.43 5.80 8.85
CA LYS A 46 -13.06 6.15 10.23
C LYS A 46 -11.97 7.21 10.33
N ASN A 47 -11.48 7.74 9.20
CA ASN A 47 -10.37 8.69 9.13
C ASN A 47 -9.08 8.20 9.83
N HIS A 48 -8.85 6.89 9.82
CA HIS A 48 -7.63 6.28 10.37
C HIS A 48 -6.45 6.50 9.43
N GLY A 49 -5.26 6.65 10.02
CA GLY A 49 -4.03 6.69 9.25
C GLY A 49 -3.70 5.32 8.64
N ILE A 50 -3.27 5.29 7.38
CA ILE A 50 -2.96 4.04 6.66
C ILE A 50 -1.50 4.05 6.20
N CYS A 51 -0.77 2.98 6.50
CA CYS A 51 0.57 2.75 5.96
C CYS A 51 0.53 1.56 5.00
N PHE A 52 0.68 1.84 3.71
CA PHE A 52 0.78 0.83 2.67
C PHE A 52 2.23 0.40 2.50
N VAL A 53 2.48 -0.90 2.63
CA VAL A 53 3.75 -1.53 2.24
C VAL A 53 3.45 -2.56 1.16
N LEU A 54 3.80 -2.24 -0.08
CA LEU A 54 3.28 -2.87 -1.27
C LEU A 54 4.38 -3.57 -2.07
N PHE A 55 4.44 -4.89 -1.97
CA PHE A 55 5.42 -5.70 -2.70
C PHE A 55 4.90 -6.21 -4.05
N HIS A 56 3.61 -6.55 -4.17
CA HIS A 56 3.06 -7.16 -5.38
C HIS A 56 2.34 -6.14 -6.28
N ASN A 57 1.31 -5.48 -5.74
CA ASN A 57 0.50 -4.51 -6.47
C ASN A 57 0.92 -3.09 -6.13
N THR A 58 0.99 -2.20 -7.12
CA THR A 58 1.34 -0.79 -6.89
C THR A 58 0.17 -0.03 -6.25
N PHE A 59 0.46 1.12 -5.64
CA PHE A 59 -0.60 2.02 -5.16
C PHE A 59 -1.53 2.47 -6.29
N SER A 60 -1.00 2.63 -7.50
CA SER A 60 -1.81 2.94 -8.68
C SER A 60 -2.84 1.86 -8.97
N HIS A 61 -2.48 0.58 -8.80
CA HIS A 61 -3.43 -0.53 -8.90
C HIS A 61 -4.57 -0.38 -7.87
N PHE A 62 -4.23 -0.23 -6.59
CA PHE A 62 -5.22 -0.04 -5.53
C PHE A 62 -6.09 1.20 -5.75
N TYR A 63 -5.52 2.31 -6.24
CA TYR A 63 -6.26 3.52 -6.56
C TYR A 63 -7.29 3.27 -7.67
N ASN A 64 -6.87 2.64 -8.76
CA ASN A 64 -7.75 2.36 -9.90
C ASN A 64 -8.89 1.42 -9.51
N VAL A 65 -8.60 0.39 -8.71
CA VAL A 65 -9.64 -0.53 -8.22
C VAL A 65 -10.56 0.18 -7.23
N GLY A 66 -10.02 0.96 -6.29
CA GLY A 66 -10.82 1.74 -5.34
C GLY A 66 -11.79 2.71 -6.04
N MET A 67 -11.34 3.42 -7.07
CA MET A 67 -12.19 4.31 -7.86
C MET A 67 -13.36 3.56 -8.52
N LYS A 68 -13.15 2.32 -8.99
CA LYS A 68 -14.23 1.45 -9.52
C LYS A 68 -15.18 0.97 -8.44
N LEU A 69 -14.68 0.81 -7.22
CA LEU A 69 -15.42 0.41 -6.03
C LEU A 69 -16.10 1.59 -5.31
N GLY A 70 -16.12 2.78 -5.93
CA GLY A 70 -16.82 3.97 -5.44
C GLY A 70 -16.05 4.77 -4.40
N TYR A 71 -14.74 4.59 -4.28
CA TYR A 71 -13.99 5.11 -3.14
C TYR A 71 -12.58 5.60 -3.55
N ASN A 72 -12.25 6.86 -3.23
CA ASN A 72 -11.04 7.52 -3.74
C ASN A 72 -9.86 7.46 -2.75
N LEU A 73 -8.80 6.74 -3.11
CA LEU A 73 -7.57 6.65 -2.30
C LEU A 73 -6.66 7.89 -2.38
N ASN A 74 -6.83 8.78 -3.36
CA ASN A 74 -6.08 10.03 -3.40
C ASN A 74 -6.61 11.06 -2.40
N GLN A 75 -7.88 10.94 -1.96
CA GLN A 75 -8.38 11.74 -0.83
C GLN A 75 -7.67 11.40 0.48
N LEU A 76 -7.05 10.23 0.55
CA LEU A 76 -6.21 9.79 1.65
C LEU A 76 -4.73 10.22 1.47
N GLN A 77 -4.30 10.58 0.26
CA GLN A 77 -2.93 11.08 0.02
C GLN A 77 -2.75 12.44 0.68
N GLY A 78 -1.97 12.47 1.76
CA GLY A 78 -1.82 13.64 2.63
C GLY A 78 -1.12 13.28 3.95
N SER A 79 -1.55 13.88 5.07
CA SER A 79 -0.96 13.63 6.40
C SER A 79 -1.16 12.20 6.91
N ASN A 80 -2.27 11.56 6.52
CA ASN A 80 -2.72 10.31 7.14
C ASN A 80 -2.40 9.06 6.32
N THR A 81 -1.81 9.16 5.14
CA THR A 81 -1.44 7.97 4.35
C THR A 81 0.02 7.98 3.95
N ARG A 82 0.69 6.86 4.19
CA ARG A 82 2.06 6.60 3.73
C ARG A 82 2.08 5.41 2.80
N ILE A 83 2.89 5.53 1.76
CA ILE A 83 3.02 4.50 0.73
C ILE A 83 4.50 4.16 0.61
N VAL A 84 4.81 2.89 0.74
CA VAL A 84 6.12 2.30 0.51
C VAL A 84 5.94 1.20 -0.52
N GLU A 85 6.62 1.33 -1.66
CA GLU A 85 6.65 0.32 -2.72
C GLU A 85 8.09 -0.22 -2.83
N PRO A 86 8.47 -1.24 -2.04
CA PRO A 86 9.86 -1.68 -1.92
C PRO A 86 10.46 -2.10 -3.26
N LEU A 87 9.71 -2.79 -4.12
CA LEU A 87 10.22 -3.21 -5.43
C LEU A 87 10.55 -2.03 -6.34
N ASN A 88 9.76 -0.94 -6.30
CA ASN A 88 10.06 0.28 -7.04
C ASN A 88 11.32 0.98 -6.51
N ILE A 89 11.53 0.96 -5.19
CA ILE A 89 12.74 1.50 -4.56
C ILE A 89 13.96 0.68 -4.97
N ILE A 90 13.89 -0.65 -4.87
CA ILE A 90 14.96 -1.57 -5.26
C ILE A 90 15.30 -1.41 -6.74
N TYR A 91 14.30 -1.38 -7.62
CA TYR A 91 14.49 -1.18 -9.06
C TYR A 91 15.24 0.13 -9.36
N LYS A 92 14.81 1.24 -8.76
CA LYS A 92 15.47 2.54 -8.93
C LYS A 92 16.91 2.52 -8.44
N ASN A 93 17.17 1.85 -7.32
CA ASN A 93 18.54 1.69 -6.82
C ASN A 93 19.38 0.93 -7.83
N ILE A 94 18.98 -0.26 -8.28
CA ILE A 94 19.71 -1.05 -9.29
C ILE A 94 20.01 -0.22 -10.55
N GLN A 95 19.04 0.55 -11.06
CA GLN A 95 19.24 1.43 -12.22
C GLN A 95 20.29 2.51 -11.95
N ASN A 96 20.27 3.13 -10.77
CA ASN A 96 21.27 4.13 -10.38
C ASN A 96 22.66 3.51 -10.26
N GLU A 97 22.77 2.30 -9.72
CA GLU A 97 24.04 1.57 -9.63
C GLU A 97 24.61 1.31 -11.02
N ASN A 98 23.81 0.75 -11.93
CA ASN A 98 24.22 0.49 -13.31
C ASN A 98 24.68 1.77 -14.03
N ASN A 99 23.96 2.87 -13.85
CA ASN A 99 24.32 4.16 -14.45
C ASN A 99 25.61 4.75 -13.85
N ALA A 100 25.85 4.57 -12.55
CA ALA A 100 27.09 4.98 -11.90
C ALA A 100 28.29 4.20 -12.44
N TYR A 101 28.18 2.87 -12.56
CA TYR A 101 29.22 2.04 -13.17
C TYR A 101 29.58 2.48 -14.60
N CYS A 102 28.60 2.88 -15.40
CA CYS A 102 28.83 3.36 -16.77
C CYS A 102 29.49 4.75 -16.85
N THR A 103 29.44 5.57 -15.79
CA THR A 103 29.81 6.99 -15.87
C THR A 103 31.01 7.38 -15.03
N ASN A 104 31.23 6.77 -13.87
CA ASN A 104 32.34 7.07 -12.99
C ASN A 104 32.65 5.82 -12.15
N ASN A 105 33.89 5.32 -12.17
CA ASN A 105 34.37 4.18 -11.35
C ASN A 105 34.28 4.43 -9.82
N LYS A 106 33.09 4.71 -9.29
CA LYS A 106 32.78 4.86 -7.87
C LYS A 106 31.72 3.82 -7.50
N ALA A 107 31.91 3.20 -6.33
CA ALA A 107 30.96 2.24 -5.80
C ALA A 107 29.60 2.92 -5.57
N PRO A 108 28.48 2.28 -5.95
CA PRO A 108 27.16 2.82 -5.68
C PRO A 108 26.84 2.83 -4.19
N GLU A 109 26.16 3.87 -3.70
CA GLU A 109 25.58 3.90 -2.35
C GLU A 109 24.07 3.60 -2.42
N PHE A 110 23.63 2.57 -1.68
CA PHE A 110 22.21 2.21 -1.58
C PHE A 110 21.43 3.32 -0.84
N ASN A 111 20.53 4.00 -1.52
CA ASN A 111 19.80 5.13 -0.96
C ASN A 111 18.32 4.79 -0.70
N ILE A 112 17.95 4.70 0.58
CA ILE A 112 16.55 4.45 1.01
C ILE A 112 15.75 5.77 1.07
N LYS A 113 16.34 6.93 0.78
CA LYS A 113 15.65 8.23 0.85
C LYS A 113 14.69 8.41 -0.33
N ASN A 114 13.51 7.82 -0.21
CA ASN A 114 12.32 8.37 -0.82
C ASN A 114 12.06 9.73 -0.12
N LYS A 115 11.95 10.83 -0.88
CA LYS A 115 11.93 12.23 -0.39
C LYS A 115 10.78 12.59 0.57
N ARG A 116 10.05 11.60 1.12
CA ARG A 116 8.94 11.75 2.06
C ARG A 116 8.71 10.57 3.01
N ILE A 117 9.71 9.76 3.35
CA ILE A 117 9.57 8.77 4.43
C ILE A 117 10.36 9.25 5.66
N ARG A 118 9.74 10.10 6.48
CA ARG A 118 10.08 10.18 7.90
C ARG A 118 9.31 9.09 8.62
N LEU A 119 9.87 7.88 8.68
CA LEU A 119 9.43 6.87 9.61
C LEU A 119 9.80 7.38 11.02
N MET A 120 8.91 8.14 11.66
CA MET A 120 8.89 8.24 13.11
C MET A 120 8.12 7.02 13.58
N ILE A 121 8.85 6.09 14.20
CA ILE A 121 8.31 5.08 15.10
C ILE A 121 8.09 5.79 16.44
#